data_AF-A0A1I5TTC3-F1
#
_entry.id   AF-A0A1I5TTC3-F1
#
_cell.length_a   1.000
_cell.length_b   1.000
_cell.length_c   1.000
_cell.angle_alpha   90.00
_cell.angle_beta   90.00
_cell.angle_gamma   90.00
#
_symmetry.space_group_name_H-M   'P 1'
#
loop_
_entity.id
_entity.type
_entity.pdbx_description
1 polymer ?
#
loop_
_entity_poly.entity_id
_entity_poly.type
_entity_poly.pdbx_seq_one_letter_code
_entity_poly.pdbx_strand_id
1 'polypeptide(L)'
;MTVSDPRTIDAVTRSAGGLLVLAVTEDRPYTAEDGERLAGELWAKLDAYGQALRSGRVPERRGDEPVAVVLAPATEPPDAVREVLAAAGRALADAGVTVTWRPPTRPGRDTEAVLRDLGAALLAAAPEGATRLRYRAVVAGPVRRDVLTADGTPGERSREVAVPAAVRVAVEELKRVMWTPERGTWLETDVVLDRAARRLLPLFNHDLEPAGPPLPAEALVAELRSCPRPAGAVPGWVAARIG
;
A
#
# COMPACT_ATOMS: atom_id res chain seq x y z
N MET A 1 6.85 2.79 -21.11
CA MET A 1 5.91 1.89 -21.81
C MET A 1 4.70 2.70 -22.18
N THR A 2 4.33 2.61 -23.45
CA THR A 2 3.25 3.31 -24.14
C THR A 2 1.92 3.04 -23.47
N VAL A 3 0.95 3.98 -23.54
CA VAL A 3 -0.46 3.64 -23.35
C VAL A 3 -0.73 2.43 -24.24
N SER A 4 -1.07 1.28 -23.64
CA SER A 4 -1.59 0.14 -24.40
C SER A 4 -2.65 0.67 -25.36
N ASP A 5 -2.60 0.23 -26.62
CA ASP A 5 -3.48 0.67 -27.72
C ASP A 5 -4.83 1.19 -27.19
N PRO A 6 -5.23 2.44 -27.51
CA PRO A 6 -6.48 3.03 -27.00
C PRO A 6 -7.73 2.19 -27.30
N ARG A 7 -7.62 1.17 -28.17
CA ARG A 7 -8.68 0.23 -28.53
C ARG A 7 -8.64 -1.10 -27.78
N THR A 8 -7.63 -1.36 -26.94
CA THR A 8 -7.48 -2.61 -26.19
C THR A 8 -7.83 -2.44 -24.72
N ILE A 9 -8.54 -3.44 -24.18
CA ILE A 9 -8.81 -3.52 -22.75
C ILE A 9 -7.57 -4.06 -22.05
N ASP A 10 -7.04 -3.34 -21.05
CA ASP A 10 -5.74 -3.69 -20.44
C ASP A 10 -5.85 -4.95 -19.59
N ALA A 11 -6.90 -5.04 -18.77
CA ALA A 11 -7.25 -6.27 -18.08
C ALA A 11 -8.75 -6.36 -17.82
N VAL A 12 -9.28 -7.58 -17.86
CA VAL A 12 -10.65 -7.91 -17.50
C VAL A 12 -10.61 -8.88 -16.33
N THR A 13 -11.28 -8.55 -15.23
CA THR A 13 -11.46 -9.46 -14.09
C THR A 13 -12.90 -9.46 -13.65
N ARG A 14 -13.32 -10.49 -12.92
CA ARG A 14 -14.66 -10.59 -12.35
C ARG A 14 -14.56 -10.75 -10.84
N SER A 15 -15.29 -9.92 -10.10
CA SER A 15 -15.35 -10.06 -8.65
C SER A 15 -16.19 -11.27 -8.23
N ALA A 16 -15.99 -11.77 -7.02
CA ALA A 16 -16.82 -12.83 -6.45
C ALA A 16 -18.32 -12.47 -6.37
N GLY A 17 -18.65 -11.17 -6.40
CA GLY A 17 -20.03 -10.65 -6.43
C GLY A 17 -20.62 -10.47 -7.83
N GLY A 18 -19.94 -10.93 -8.89
CA GLY A 18 -20.45 -10.86 -10.27
C GLY A 18 -20.27 -9.50 -10.95
N LEU A 19 -19.43 -8.61 -10.41
CA LEU A 19 -19.07 -7.35 -11.06
C LEU A 19 -17.95 -7.60 -12.08
N LEU A 20 -18.15 -7.21 -13.33
CA LEU A 20 -17.09 -7.22 -14.33
C LEU A 20 -16.24 -5.95 -14.18
N VAL A 21 -14.93 -6.11 -13.97
CA VAL A 21 -14.00 -5.01 -13.80
C VAL A 21 -13.08 -4.92 -15.01
N LEU A 22 -13.11 -3.77 -15.69
CA LEU A 22 -12.17 -3.41 -16.75
C LEU A 22 -11.12 -2.49 -16.13
N ALA A 23 -9.88 -2.96 -16.00
CA ALA A 23 -8.80 -2.13 -15.51
C ALA A 23 -8.22 -1.29 -16.64
N VAL A 24 -7.97 -0.01 -16.35
CA VAL A 24 -7.13 0.87 -17.15
C VAL A 24 -5.85 1.08 -16.36
N THR A 25 -4.73 0.56 -16.86
CA THR A 25 -3.44 0.69 -16.18
C THR A 25 -2.69 1.90 -16.76
N GLU A 26 -2.22 2.79 -15.88
CA GLU A 26 -1.39 3.93 -16.28
C GLU A 26 -0.06 3.90 -15.53
N ASP A 27 0.97 3.40 -16.20
CA ASP A 27 2.31 3.28 -15.64
C ASP A 27 3.10 4.60 -15.69
N ARG A 28 2.63 5.61 -16.44
CA ARG A 28 3.31 6.90 -16.52
C ARG A 28 3.05 7.72 -15.25
N PRO A 29 4.09 8.35 -14.67
CA PRO A 29 3.87 9.33 -13.61
C PRO A 29 3.14 10.55 -14.17
N TYR A 30 2.10 11.00 -13.47
CA TYR A 30 1.44 12.26 -13.81
C TYR A 30 2.37 13.43 -13.47
N THR A 31 2.82 14.18 -14.48
CA THR A 31 3.47 15.48 -14.30
C THR A 31 2.43 16.59 -14.46
N ALA A 32 2.67 17.77 -13.86
CA ALA A 32 1.75 18.90 -13.97
C ALA A 32 1.59 19.41 -15.43
N GLU A 33 2.62 19.22 -16.27
CA GLU A 33 2.62 19.68 -17.66
C GLU A 33 1.84 18.73 -18.61
N ASP A 34 1.67 17.47 -18.22
CA ASP A 34 1.04 16.44 -19.05
C ASP A 34 -0.46 16.23 -18.78
N GLY A 35 -1.03 16.89 -17.77
CA GLY A 35 -2.38 16.61 -17.26
C GLY A 35 -3.48 16.66 -18.33
N GLU A 36 -3.51 17.70 -19.16
CA GLU A 36 -4.51 17.88 -20.24
C GLU A 36 -4.38 16.83 -21.34
N ARG A 37 -3.14 16.53 -21.76
CA ARG A 37 -2.88 15.50 -22.78
C ARG A 37 -3.31 14.12 -22.27
N LEU A 38 -2.96 13.80 -21.02
CA LEU A 38 -3.32 12.54 -20.37
C LEU A 38 -4.83 12.42 -20.17
N ALA A 39 -5.50 13.52 -19.84
CA ALA A 39 -6.95 13.60 -19.74
C ALA A 39 -7.63 13.28 -21.09
N GLY A 40 -7.13 13.86 -22.19
CA GLY A 40 -7.62 13.56 -23.55
C GLY A 40 -7.40 12.10 -23.98
N GLU A 41 -6.22 11.54 -23.71
CA GLU A 41 -5.92 10.13 -23.97
C GLU A 41 -6.82 9.19 -23.16
N LEU A 42 -7.04 9.49 -21.88
CA LEU A 42 -7.92 8.71 -21.01
C LEU A 42 -9.37 8.77 -21.48
N TRP A 43 -9.86 9.96 -21.87
CA TRP A 43 -11.22 10.11 -22.40
C TRP A 43 -11.43 9.24 -23.65
N ALA A 44 -10.50 9.29 -24.61
CA ALA A 44 -10.57 8.47 -25.82
C ALA A 44 -10.61 6.96 -25.50
N LYS A 45 -9.85 6.52 -24.49
CA LYS A 45 -9.83 5.13 -24.04
C LYS A 45 -11.14 4.71 -23.35
N LEU A 46 -11.69 5.58 -22.49
CA LEU A 46 -12.97 5.33 -21.81
C LEU A 46 -14.14 5.28 -22.80
N ASP A 47 -14.15 6.15 -23.82
CA ASP A 47 -15.15 6.12 -24.88
C ASP A 47 -15.07 4.82 -25.69
N ALA A 48 -13.85 4.36 -26.03
CA ALA A 48 -13.65 3.07 -26.68
C ALA A 48 -14.17 1.89 -25.83
N TYR A 49 -13.95 1.90 -24.52
CA TYR A 49 -14.49 0.87 -23.61
C TYR A 49 -16.01 0.92 -23.55
N GLY A 50 -16.60 2.11 -23.44
CA GLY A 50 -18.05 2.31 -23.50
C GLY A 50 -18.64 1.77 -24.81
N GLN A 51 -17.99 2.02 -25.93
CA GLN A 51 -18.41 1.51 -27.23
C GLN A 51 -18.28 0.00 -27.34
N ALA A 52 -17.20 -0.60 -26.82
CA ALA A 52 -17.01 -2.04 -26.78
C ALA A 52 -18.10 -2.72 -25.95
N LEU A 53 -18.45 -2.14 -24.79
CA LEU A 53 -19.53 -2.62 -23.92
C LEU A 53 -20.90 -2.56 -24.59
N ARG A 54 -21.23 -1.45 -25.28
CA ARG A 54 -22.51 -1.29 -26.00
C ARG A 54 -22.63 -2.19 -27.22
N SER A 55 -21.52 -2.45 -27.90
CA SER A 55 -21.49 -3.28 -29.12
C SER A 55 -21.30 -4.78 -28.85
N GLY A 56 -21.24 -5.21 -27.58
CA GLY A 56 -21.04 -6.60 -27.22
C GLY A 56 -19.66 -7.15 -27.56
N ARG A 57 -18.65 -6.29 -27.71
CA ARG A 57 -17.26 -6.65 -28.05
C ARG A 57 -16.42 -7.06 -26.84
N VAL A 58 -17.01 -7.13 -25.65
CA VAL A 58 -16.39 -7.65 -24.43
C VAL A 58 -16.93 -9.06 -24.22
N PRO A 59 -16.25 -10.12 -24.74
CA PRO A 59 -16.78 -11.48 -24.73
C PRO A 59 -16.97 -12.04 -23.30
N GLU A 60 -16.25 -11.48 -22.33
CA GLU A 60 -16.42 -11.82 -20.93
C GLU A 60 -17.75 -11.34 -20.36
N ARG A 61 -18.38 -10.29 -20.94
CA ARG A 61 -19.61 -9.69 -20.42
C ARG A 61 -20.81 -10.63 -20.59
N ARG A 62 -21.57 -10.82 -19.51
CA ARG A 62 -22.75 -11.69 -19.43
C ARG A 62 -24.00 -10.85 -19.22
N GLY A 63 -24.85 -10.78 -20.25
CA GLY A 63 -26.09 -10.00 -20.22
C GLY A 63 -25.85 -8.56 -19.77
N ASP A 64 -26.70 -8.09 -18.85
CA ASP A 64 -26.64 -6.74 -18.30
C ASP A 64 -25.91 -6.68 -16.94
N GLU A 65 -24.93 -7.57 -16.70
CA GLU A 65 -24.16 -7.54 -15.45
C GLU A 65 -23.51 -6.14 -15.25
N PRO A 66 -23.43 -5.66 -13.99
CA PRO A 66 -22.81 -4.38 -13.71
C PRO A 66 -21.33 -4.41 -14.09
N VAL A 67 -20.84 -3.28 -14.61
CA VAL A 67 -19.45 -3.13 -15.03
C VAL A 67 -18.80 -1.99 -14.23
N ALA A 68 -17.55 -2.18 -13.83
CA ALA A 68 -16.71 -1.13 -13.26
C ALA A 68 -15.47 -0.94 -14.13
N VAL A 69 -15.25 0.28 -14.61
CA VAL A 69 -13.98 0.68 -15.19
C VAL A 69 -13.14 1.32 -14.10
N VAL A 70 -11.97 0.75 -13.83
CA VAL A 70 -11.09 1.18 -12.73
C VAL A 70 -9.77 1.66 -13.32
N LEU A 71 -9.45 2.95 -13.14
CA LEU A 71 -8.11 3.46 -13.38
C LEU A 71 -7.18 3.07 -12.22
N ALA A 72 -6.07 2.41 -12.54
CA ALA A 72 -4.98 2.07 -11.62
C ALA A 72 -3.71 2.81 -12.05
N PRO A 73 -3.52 4.06 -11.61
CA PRO A 73 -2.36 4.86 -11.99
C PRO A 73 -1.16 4.60 -11.08
N ALA A 74 0.06 4.88 -11.56
CA ALA A 74 1.30 4.79 -10.79
C ALA A 74 1.46 5.91 -9.73
N THR A 75 0.82 7.07 -9.96
CA THR A 75 0.75 8.21 -9.01
C THR A 75 -0.68 8.70 -8.88
N GLU A 76 -0.97 9.49 -7.85
CA GLU A 76 -2.29 10.12 -7.73
C GLU A 76 -2.60 10.95 -8.99
N PRO A 77 -3.82 10.82 -9.57
CA PRO A 77 -4.18 11.55 -10.79
C PRO A 77 -4.42 13.04 -10.49
N PRO A 78 -3.98 13.94 -11.38
CA PRO A 78 -4.22 15.38 -11.26
C PRO A 78 -5.70 15.71 -11.49
N ASP A 79 -6.11 16.92 -11.11
CA ASP A 79 -7.53 17.34 -11.16
C ASP A 79 -8.17 17.17 -12.54
N ALA A 80 -7.48 17.57 -13.61
CA ALA A 80 -7.99 17.41 -14.99
C ALA A 80 -8.35 15.93 -15.33
N VAL A 81 -7.53 14.98 -14.84
CA VAL A 81 -7.79 13.54 -15.02
C VAL A 81 -8.96 13.08 -14.16
N ARG A 82 -9.07 13.59 -12.92
CA ARG A 82 -10.21 13.31 -12.03
C ARG A 82 -11.53 13.83 -12.59
N GLU A 83 -11.52 15.01 -13.21
CA GLU A 83 -12.68 15.59 -13.87
C GLU A 83 -13.13 14.75 -15.06
N VAL A 84 -12.19 14.26 -15.87
CA VAL A 84 -12.45 13.32 -16.97
C VAL A 84 -13.07 12.02 -16.46
N LEU A 85 -12.53 11.43 -15.38
CA LEU A 85 -13.10 10.22 -14.78
C LEU A 85 -14.53 10.45 -14.30
N ALA A 86 -14.79 11.58 -13.64
CA ALA A 86 -16.12 11.94 -13.17
C ALA A 86 -17.11 12.18 -14.33
N ALA A 87 -16.66 12.85 -15.40
CA ALA A 87 -17.45 13.07 -16.60
C ALA A 87 -17.78 11.76 -17.32
N ALA A 88 -16.80 10.86 -17.46
CA ALA A 88 -16.98 9.56 -18.08
C ALA A 88 -17.91 8.67 -17.25
N GLY A 89 -17.78 8.70 -15.92
CA GLY A 89 -18.69 8.03 -15.00
C GLY A 89 -20.14 8.45 -15.20
N ARG A 90 -20.41 9.76 -15.38
CA ARG A 90 -21.76 10.25 -15.70
C ARG A 90 -22.24 9.79 -17.07
N ALA A 91 -21.39 9.86 -18.09
CA ALA A 91 -21.75 9.50 -19.46
C ALA A 91 -22.04 7.99 -19.64
N LEU A 92 -21.44 7.14 -18.81
CA LEU A 92 -21.57 5.69 -18.89
C LEU A 92 -22.53 5.09 -17.85
N ALA A 93 -23.07 5.91 -16.94
CA ALA A 93 -23.97 5.47 -15.88
C ALA A 93 -25.23 4.78 -16.45
N ASP A 94 -25.81 5.33 -17.52
CA ASP A 94 -27.01 4.78 -18.18
C ASP A 94 -26.77 3.38 -18.79
N ALA A 95 -25.51 3.02 -19.04
CA ALA A 95 -25.12 1.70 -19.53
C ALA A 95 -24.80 0.70 -18.40
N GLY A 96 -25.05 1.06 -17.14
CA GLY A 96 -24.74 0.24 -15.96
C GLY A 96 -23.24 0.16 -15.65
N VAL A 97 -22.47 1.16 -16.12
CA VAL A 97 -21.02 1.21 -15.96
C VAL A 97 -20.66 2.25 -14.91
N THR A 98 -19.89 1.83 -13.92
CA THR A 98 -19.27 2.73 -12.95
C THR A 98 -17.84 3.03 -13.37
N VAL A 99 -17.40 4.28 -13.26
CA VAL A 99 -16.00 4.67 -13.51
C VAL A 99 -15.41 5.18 -12.21
N THR A 100 -14.29 4.61 -11.81
CA THR A 100 -13.58 5.02 -10.59
C THR A 100 -12.07 4.94 -10.81
N TRP A 101 -11.30 5.55 -9.94
CA TRP A 101 -9.86 5.32 -9.86
C TRP A 101 -9.52 4.77 -8.49
N ARG A 102 -8.47 3.96 -8.43
CA ARG A 102 -7.90 3.50 -7.18
C ARG A 102 -6.55 4.17 -6.99
N PRO A 103 -6.16 4.50 -5.75
CA PRO A 103 -4.80 4.92 -5.47
C PRO A 103 -3.81 3.92 -6.05
N PRO A 104 -2.61 4.38 -6.45
CA PRO A 104 -1.57 3.47 -6.89
C PRO A 104 -1.37 2.39 -5.85
N THR A 105 -1.78 1.16 -6.16
CA THR A 105 -1.02 0.03 -5.65
C THR A 105 0.29 0.11 -6.39
N ARG A 106 1.28 0.79 -5.81
CA ARG A 106 2.68 0.61 -6.24
C ARG A 106 2.84 -0.90 -6.42
N PRO A 107 3.52 -1.41 -7.46
CA PRO A 107 4.11 -2.73 -7.36
C PRO A 107 5.09 -2.62 -6.20
N GLY A 108 4.57 -2.84 -4.99
CA GLY A 108 5.35 -2.82 -3.77
C GLY A 108 6.45 -3.82 -3.99
N ARG A 109 7.68 -3.49 -3.58
CA ARG A 109 8.65 -4.55 -3.41
C ARG A 109 7.97 -5.65 -2.59
N ASP A 110 8.12 -6.89 -3.05
CA ASP A 110 7.59 -8.02 -2.30
C ASP A 110 8.10 -7.95 -0.86
N THR A 111 7.24 -8.35 0.09
CA THR A 111 7.53 -8.32 1.53
C THR A 111 8.85 -9.04 1.82
N GLU A 112 9.13 -10.16 1.12
CA GLU A 112 10.40 -10.88 1.26
C GLU A 112 11.62 -10.04 0.85
N ALA A 113 11.49 -9.23 -0.21
CA ALA A 113 12.57 -8.36 -0.68
C ALA A 113 12.84 -7.24 0.34
N VAL A 114 11.81 -6.67 0.95
CA VAL A 114 11.97 -5.63 1.99
C VAL A 114 12.55 -6.23 3.27
N LEU A 115 12.11 -7.43 3.68
CA LEU A 115 12.67 -8.16 4.81
C LEU A 115 14.15 -8.51 4.60
N ARG A 116 14.55 -8.84 3.37
CA ARG A 116 15.95 -9.11 3.02
C ARG A 116 16.82 -7.88 3.20
N ASP A 117 16.36 -6.71 2.73
CA ASP A 117 17.05 -5.44 2.90
C ASP A 117 17.14 -5.02 4.38
N LEU A 118 16.06 -5.23 5.13
CA LEU A 118 16.04 -5.02 6.58
C LEU A 118 17.08 -5.92 7.28
N GLY A 119 17.13 -7.20 6.93
CA GLY A 119 18.12 -8.14 7.46
C GLY A 119 19.55 -7.73 7.12
N ALA A 120 19.81 -7.29 5.89
CA ALA A 120 21.11 -6.78 5.46
C ALA A 120 21.52 -5.50 6.22
N ALA A 121 20.59 -4.56 6.42
CA ALA A 121 20.83 -3.34 7.17
C ALA A 121 21.12 -3.60 8.65
N LEU A 122 20.40 -4.55 9.27
CA LEU A 122 20.66 -4.98 10.64
C LEU A 122 22.02 -5.69 10.75
N LEU A 123 22.36 -6.56 9.79
CA LEU A 123 23.64 -7.25 9.77
C LEU A 123 24.82 -6.27 9.63
N ALA A 124 24.68 -5.24 8.79
CA ALA A 124 25.69 -4.19 8.63
C ALA A 124 25.87 -3.34 9.90
N ALA A 125 24.83 -3.23 10.72
CA ALA A 125 24.86 -2.53 12.02
C ALA A 125 25.42 -3.39 13.16
N ALA A 126 25.62 -4.69 12.94
CA ALA A 126 26.03 -5.62 13.97
C ALA A 126 27.43 -5.29 14.47
N PRO A 127 27.60 -4.98 15.77
CA PRO A 127 28.92 -4.87 16.35
C PRO A 127 29.70 -6.18 16.21
N GLU A 128 31.03 -6.09 16.29
CA GLU A 128 31.89 -7.27 16.32
C GLU A 128 31.51 -8.18 17.52
N GLY A 129 31.50 -9.50 17.28
CA GLY A 129 31.11 -10.50 18.27
C GLY A 129 29.62 -10.60 18.59
N ALA A 130 28.76 -9.70 18.09
CA ALA A 130 27.32 -9.77 18.36
C ALA A 130 26.71 -11.05 17.77
N THR A 131 25.94 -11.80 18.56
CA THR A 131 25.28 -13.04 18.13
C THR A 131 23.84 -12.82 17.73
N ARG A 132 23.18 -11.83 18.34
CA ARG A 132 21.78 -11.48 18.09
C ARG A 132 21.60 -9.97 18.10
N LEU A 133 20.76 -9.48 17.20
CA LEU A 133 20.25 -8.11 17.23
C LEU A 133 18.73 -8.15 17.39
N ARG A 134 18.18 -7.21 18.15
CA ARG A 134 16.74 -7.02 18.30
C ARG A 134 16.37 -5.57 18.04
N TYR A 135 15.58 -5.35 17.01
CA TYR A 135 15.02 -4.06 16.64
C TYR A 135 13.56 -4.00 17.05
N ARG A 136 13.19 -3.01 17.86
CA ARG A 136 11.79 -2.74 18.20
C ARG A 136 11.42 -1.36 17.72
N ALA A 137 10.25 -1.23 17.10
CA ALA A 137 9.75 0.05 16.65
C ALA A 137 8.24 0.18 16.80
N VAL A 138 7.81 1.32 17.34
CA VAL A 138 6.44 1.82 17.22
C VAL A 138 6.42 2.83 16.08
N VAL A 139 5.54 2.61 15.10
CA VAL A 139 5.36 3.49 13.94
C VAL A 139 3.87 3.73 13.76
N ALA A 140 3.39 4.92 14.11
CA ALA A 140 1.98 5.29 14.00
C ALA A 140 1.85 6.78 13.65
N GLY A 141 1.36 7.07 12.44
CA GLY A 141 1.29 8.43 11.92
C GLY A 141 2.67 9.12 11.99
N PRO A 142 2.80 10.31 12.60
CA PRO A 142 4.09 10.99 12.75
C PRO A 142 4.94 10.43 13.90
N VAL A 143 4.42 9.54 14.74
CA VAL A 143 5.14 9.00 15.90
C VAL A 143 6.00 7.82 15.46
N ARG A 144 7.32 7.96 15.64
CA ARG A 144 8.29 6.89 15.52
C ARG A 144 9.11 6.79 16.79
N ARG A 145 9.17 5.60 17.38
CA ARG A 145 10.04 5.29 18.52
C ARG A 145 10.73 3.98 18.22
N ASP A 146 12.05 3.99 18.10
CA ASP A 146 12.81 2.79 17.78
C ASP A 146 14.05 2.61 18.64
N VAL A 147 14.36 1.34 18.91
CA VAL A 147 15.53 0.91 19.67
C VAL A 147 16.12 -0.32 18.99
N LEU A 148 17.44 -0.34 18.86
CA LEU A 148 18.20 -1.51 18.42
C LEU A 148 19.13 -1.94 19.54
N THR A 149 19.05 -3.20 19.95
CA THR A 149 19.96 -3.80 20.91
C THR A 149 20.73 -4.95 20.30
N ALA A 150 21.98 -5.13 20.69
CA ALA A 150 22.81 -6.25 20.31
C ALA A 150 23.23 -7.06 21.54
N ASP A 151 23.08 -8.38 21.44
CA ASP A 151 23.58 -9.34 22.42
C ASP A 151 24.94 -9.87 21.97
N GLY A 152 25.91 -9.82 22.88
CA GLY A 152 27.27 -10.31 22.67
C GLY A 152 27.42 -11.80 23.01
N THR A 153 28.49 -12.11 23.75
CA THR A 153 28.77 -13.47 24.24
C THR A 153 27.79 -13.81 25.38
N PRO A 154 27.37 -15.08 25.57
CA PRO A 154 26.51 -15.46 26.69
C PRO A 154 27.06 -14.97 28.05
N GLY A 155 26.24 -14.21 28.80
CA GLY A 155 26.61 -13.58 30.07
C GLY A 155 26.91 -12.08 29.99
N GLU A 156 27.10 -11.54 28.79
CA GLU A 156 27.24 -10.10 28.57
C GLU A 156 25.87 -9.42 28.51
N ARG A 157 25.74 -8.21 29.09
CA ARG A 157 24.49 -7.44 29.00
C ARG A 157 24.26 -6.97 27.57
N SER A 158 23.00 -7.03 27.12
CA SER A 158 22.58 -6.41 25.88
C SER A 158 22.97 -4.93 25.86
N ARG A 159 23.58 -4.48 24.77
CA ARG A 159 23.94 -3.07 24.57
C ARG A 159 23.06 -2.44 23.52
N GLU A 160 22.73 -1.17 23.72
CA GLU A 160 22.07 -0.37 22.69
C GLU A 160 23.04 -0.04 21.56
N VAL A 161 22.53 -0.05 20.34
CA VAL A 161 23.26 0.25 19.11
C VAL A 161 22.50 1.33 18.36
N ALA A 162 23.21 2.26 17.74
CA ALA A 162 22.59 3.28 16.92
C ALA A 162 21.76 2.64 15.80
N VAL A 163 20.49 3.03 15.69
CA VAL A 163 19.59 2.55 14.62
C VAL A 163 20.02 3.19 13.28
N PRO A 164 20.46 2.40 12.29
CA PRO A 164 20.82 2.94 10.97
C PRO A 164 19.61 3.50 10.23
N ALA A 165 19.83 4.54 9.42
CA ALA A 165 18.78 5.09 8.55
C ALA A 165 18.20 4.04 7.60
N ALA A 166 19.02 3.12 7.08
CA ALA A 166 18.57 2.03 6.21
C ALA A 166 17.55 1.10 6.88
N VAL A 167 17.72 0.81 8.18
CA VAL A 167 16.73 0.04 8.96
C VAL A 167 15.41 0.79 9.03
N ARG A 168 15.46 2.10 9.30
CA ARG A 168 14.25 2.94 9.37
C ARG A 168 13.49 2.98 8.05
N VAL A 169 14.22 3.18 6.94
CA VAL A 169 13.68 3.20 5.58
C VAL A 169 13.02 1.85 5.24
N ALA A 170 13.70 0.74 5.51
CA ALA A 170 13.16 -0.59 5.26
C ALA A 170 11.90 -0.86 6.08
N VAL A 171 11.84 -0.41 7.33
CA VAL A 171 10.67 -0.56 8.22
C VAL A 171 9.48 0.28 7.76
N GLU A 172 9.72 1.52 7.30
CA GLU A 172 8.66 2.34 6.68
C GLU A 172 8.12 1.66 5.41
N GLU A 173 9.00 1.09 4.60
CA GLU A 173 8.60 0.35 3.42
C GLU A 173 7.81 -0.92 3.77
N LEU A 174 8.27 -1.65 4.78
CA LEU A 174 7.62 -2.85 5.29
C LEU A 174 6.19 -2.56 5.75
N LYS A 175 5.98 -1.44 6.45
CA LYS A 175 4.66 -0.99 6.88
C LYS A 175 3.71 -0.76 5.70
N ARG A 176 4.23 -0.18 4.60
CA ARG A 176 3.45 0.06 3.37
C ARG A 176 3.14 -1.22 2.61
N VAL A 177 4.11 -2.11 2.41
CA VAL A 177 3.90 -3.34 1.62
C VAL A 177 3.06 -4.38 2.36
N MET A 178 3.03 -4.32 3.71
CA MET A 178 2.17 -5.17 4.54
C MET A 178 0.78 -4.58 4.79
N TRP A 179 0.48 -3.38 4.27
CA TRP A 179 -0.86 -2.84 4.37
C TRP A 179 -1.82 -3.61 3.44
N THR A 180 -2.99 -3.94 3.97
CA THR A 180 -4.08 -4.56 3.22
C THR A 180 -5.38 -3.80 3.47
N PRO A 181 -6.28 -3.67 2.48
CA PRO A 181 -7.56 -2.99 2.69
C PRO A 181 -8.47 -3.72 3.70
N GLU A 182 -8.27 -5.01 3.94
CA GLU A 182 -9.07 -5.81 4.86
C GLU A 182 -8.69 -5.61 6.34
N ARG A 183 -7.44 -5.23 6.63
CA ARG A 183 -6.92 -5.17 8.01
C ARG A 183 -6.16 -3.89 8.34
N GLY A 184 -5.64 -3.20 7.34
CA GLY A 184 -4.61 -2.19 7.50
C GLY A 184 -3.22 -2.81 7.62
N THR A 185 -2.37 -2.21 8.46
CA THR A 185 -0.99 -2.65 8.72
C THR A 185 -0.72 -2.75 10.23
N TRP A 186 0.50 -3.01 10.64
CA TRP A 186 0.90 -3.11 12.05
C TRP A 186 1.22 -1.73 12.65
N LEU A 187 1.18 -1.61 13.98
CA LEU A 187 1.50 -0.38 14.75
C LEU A 187 2.86 -0.48 15.44
N GLU A 188 3.27 -1.70 15.79
CA GLU A 188 4.56 -2.00 16.40
C GLU A 188 5.15 -3.25 15.74
N THR A 189 6.48 -3.28 15.64
CA THR A 189 7.23 -4.46 15.18
C THR A 189 8.39 -4.77 16.11
N ASP A 190 8.69 -6.06 16.22
CA ASP A 190 9.85 -6.60 16.93
C ASP A 190 10.57 -7.58 16.00
N VAL A 191 11.77 -7.23 15.58
CA VAL A 191 12.53 -7.97 14.59
C VAL A 191 13.83 -8.45 15.22
N VAL A 192 14.00 -9.77 15.26
CA VAL A 192 15.23 -10.39 15.76
C VAL A 192 16.05 -10.90 14.59
N LEU A 193 17.30 -10.44 14.47
CA LEU A 193 18.31 -11.05 13.62
C LEU A 193 19.16 -12.00 14.47
N ASP A 194 18.97 -13.29 14.27
CA ASP A 194 19.80 -14.33 14.86
C ASP A 194 20.92 -14.70 13.87
N ARG A 195 22.15 -14.25 14.16
CA ARG A 195 23.29 -14.45 13.27
C ARG A 195 23.77 -15.88 13.28
N ALA A 196 23.68 -16.57 14.43
CA ALA A 196 24.07 -17.97 14.55
C ALA A 196 23.14 -18.88 13.74
N ALA A 197 21.83 -18.65 13.83
CA ALA A 197 20.83 -19.39 13.07
C ALA A 197 20.68 -18.90 11.62
N ARG A 198 21.30 -17.77 11.25
CA ARG A 198 21.12 -17.06 9.96
C ARG A 198 19.65 -16.81 9.64
N ARG A 199 18.90 -16.32 10.63
CA ARG A 199 17.45 -16.10 10.52
C ARG A 199 17.07 -14.68 10.92
N LEU A 200 16.11 -14.13 10.17
CA LEU A 200 15.37 -12.93 10.55
C LEU A 200 13.99 -13.37 11.05
N LEU A 201 13.61 -12.93 12.24
CA LEU A 201 12.37 -13.30 12.91
C LEU A 201 11.56 -12.02 13.16
N PRO A 202 10.73 -11.58 12.20
CA PRO A 202 9.88 -10.42 12.37
C PRO A 202 8.58 -10.81 13.10
N LEU A 203 8.16 -9.97 14.05
CA LEU A 203 6.87 -10.01 14.71
C LEU A 203 6.19 -8.66 14.53
N PHE A 204 4.87 -8.70 14.33
CA PHE A 204 4.07 -7.52 14.05
C PHE A 204 2.86 -7.49 14.98
N ASN A 205 2.69 -6.37 15.66
CA ASN A 205 1.53 -6.11 16.49
C ASN A 205 0.56 -5.19 15.74
N HIS A 206 -0.62 -5.70 15.43
CA HIS A 206 -1.67 -4.98 14.72
C HIS A 206 -2.73 -4.37 15.65
N ASP A 207 -2.88 -4.97 16.83
CA ASP A 207 -4.14 -4.92 17.58
C ASP A 207 -3.94 -4.46 19.03
N LEU A 208 -2.80 -4.80 19.64
CA LEU A 208 -2.50 -4.41 21.02
C LEU A 208 -1.96 -2.99 21.07
N GLU A 209 -2.25 -2.27 22.14
CA GLU A 209 -1.65 -0.95 22.39
C GLU A 209 -0.13 -1.11 22.51
N PRO A 210 0.67 -0.37 21.70
CA PRO A 210 2.13 -0.46 21.76
C PRO A 210 2.68 -0.13 23.15
N ALA A 211 3.82 -0.73 23.48
CA ALA A 211 4.42 -0.50 24.79
C ALA A 211 4.99 0.94 24.94
N GLY A 212 5.04 1.42 26.18
CA GLY A 212 5.56 2.74 26.52
C GLY A 212 4.47 3.82 26.63
N PRO A 213 4.82 5.11 26.46
CA PRO A 213 3.84 6.19 26.56
C PRO A 213 2.69 6.03 25.55
N PRO A 214 1.43 6.29 25.93
CA PRO A 214 0.30 6.20 25.00
C PRO A 214 0.50 7.02 23.72
N LEU A 215 -0.07 6.53 22.62
CA LEU A 215 -0.11 7.28 21.37
C LEU A 215 -1.17 8.39 21.46
N PRO A 216 -0.84 9.62 21.05
CA PRO A 216 -1.79 10.72 21.11
C PRO A 216 -2.83 10.59 20.00
N ALA A 217 -4.03 11.14 20.22
CA ALA A 217 -5.17 10.94 19.34
C ALA A 217 -4.90 11.44 17.91
N GLU A 218 -4.22 12.57 17.76
CA GLU A 218 -3.84 13.15 16.47
C GLU A 218 -2.90 12.23 15.66
N ALA A 219 -2.03 11.48 16.32
CA ALA A 219 -1.15 10.52 15.66
C ALA A 219 -1.93 9.30 15.17
N LEU A 220 -2.92 8.84 15.94
CA LEU A 220 -3.80 7.74 15.54
C LEU A 220 -4.73 8.13 14.39
N VAL A 221 -5.25 9.36 14.39
CA VAL A 221 -6.01 9.89 13.26
C VAL A 221 -5.13 9.99 12.00
N ALA A 222 -3.90 10.48 12.13
CA ALA A 222 -2.95 10.52 11.01
C ALA A 222 -2.61 9.11 10.49
N GLU A 223 -2.39 8.16 11.39
CA GLU A 223 -2.15 6.74 11.05
C GLU A 223 -3.32 6.16 10.25
N LEU A 224 -4.56 6.35 10.69
CA LEU A 224 -5.74 5.85 9.98
C LEU A 224 -5.99 6.55 8.64
N ARG A 225 -5.51 7.78 8.46
CA ARG A 225 -5.52 8.45 7.15
C ARG A 225 -4.49 7.86 6.20
N SER A 226 -3.26 7.58 6.69
CA SER A 226 -2.19 7.03 5.86
C SER A 226 -2.31 5.53 5.61
N CYS A 227 -2.89 4.79 6.57
CA CYS A 227 -3.07 3.35 6.54
C CYS A 227 -4.51 3.03 6.98
N PRO A 228 -5.50 3.25 6.08
CA PRO A 228 -6.90 3.03 6.41
C PRO A 228 -7.18 1.61 6.88
N ARG A 229 -8.14 1.50 7.80
CA ARG A 229 -8.65 0.24 8.31
C ARG A 229 -10.18 0.22 8.22
N PRO A 230 -10.82 -0.92 7.90
CA PRO A 230 -12.26 -1.04 8.06
C PRO A 230 -12.61 -0.96 9.55
N ALA A 231 -13.83 -0.51 9.86
CA ALA A 231 -14.26 -0.25 11.24
C ALA A 231 -14.04 -1.45 12.18
N GLY A 232 -14.25 -2.68 11.71
CA GLY A 232 -14.02 -3.90 12.49
C GLY A 232 -12.55 -4.29 12.73
N ALA A 233 -11.61 -3.66 12.00
CA ALA A 233 -10.17 -3.87 12.15
C ALA A 233 -9.47 -2.70 12.87
N VAL A 234 -10.23 -1.67 13.28
CA VAL A 234 -9.72 -0.62 14.17
C VAL A 234 -9.70 -1.20 15.59
N PRO A 235 -8.54 -1.23 16.28
CA PRO A 235 -8.48 -1.73 17.65
C PRO A 235 -9.37 -0.91 18.58
N GLY A 236 -10.04 -1.57 19.53
CA GLY A 236 -10.99 -0.89 20.43
C GLY A 236 -10.38 0.27 21.23
N TRP A 237 -9.09 0.14 21.62
CA TRP A 237 -8.37 1.21 22.30
C TRP A 237 -8.09 2.42 21.40
N VAL A 238 -7.93 2.21 20.08
CA VAL A 238 -7.77 3.29 19.10
C VAL A 238 -9.09 4.04 18.95
N ALA A 239 -10.20 3.31 18.74
CA ALA A 239 -11.53 3.90 18.61
C ALA A 239 -11.88 4.74 19.86
N ALA A 240 -11.66 4.20 21.06
CA ALA A 240 -11.88 4.92 22.31
C ALA A 240 -11.01 6.18 22.47
N ARG A 241 -9.83 6.23 21.83
CA ARG A 241 -8.90 7.37 21.91
C ARG A 241 -9.31 8.53 21.01
N ILE A 242 -9.87 8.23 19.84
CA ILE A 242 -10.12 9.23 18.79
C ILE A 242 -11.55 9.77 18.80
N GLY A 243 -12.48 9.12 19.51
CA GLY A 243 -13.87 9.58 19.66
C GLY A 243 -14.77 9.06 18.55
#